data_AF-A0A8C6SX53-F1
#
_entry.id   AF-A0A8C6SX53-F1
#
_cell.length_a   1.000
_cell.length_b   1.000
_cell.length_c   1.000
_cell.angle_alpha   90.00
_cell.angle_beta   90.00
_cell.angle_gamma   90.00
#
_symmetry.space_group_name_H-M   'P 1'
#
loop_
_entity.id
_entity.type
_entity.pdbx_description
1 polymer ?
#
loop_
_entity_poly.entity_id
_entity_poly.type
_entity_poly.pdbx_seq_one_letter_code
_entity_poly.pdbx_strand_id
1 'polypeptide(L)' 'MLKKAPRLKHTIKSKATTNINVRPASEAMIELLTLVFLNGLAEEATSKAFEEKSATIRAQHLKAVSKKMLKKARG' A
#
# COMPACT_ATOMS: atom_id res chain seq x y z
N MET A 1 -11.61 10.82 7.46
CA MET A 1 -11.27 10.82 6.02
C MET A 1 -10.09 11.74 5.80
N LEU A 2 -9.03 11.27 5.11
CA LEU A 2 -7.89 12.12 4.77
C LEU A 2 -8.39 13.30 3.94
N LYS A 3 -8.26 14.53 4.47
CA LYS A 3 -8.80 15.75 3.85
C LYS A 3 -8.05 16.18 2.57
N LYS A 4 -6.95 15.50 2.22
CA LYS A 4 -6.15 15.74 1.01
C LYS A 4 -5.64 14.41 0.46
N ALA A 5 -5.68 14.26 -0.85
CA ALA A 5 -5.04 13.14 -1.54
C ALA A 5 -3.53 13.12 -1.20
N PRO A 6 -2.95 11.95 -0.91
CA PRO A 6 -1.53 11.84 -0.64
C PRO A 6 -0.73 12.30 -1.87
N ARG A 7 0.35 13.07 -1.66
CA ARG A 7 1.22 13.58 -2.74
C ARG A 7 2.14 12.47 -3.28
N LEU A 8 1.57 11.38 -3.82
CA LEU A 8 2.31 10.17 -4.20
C LEU A 8 3.36 10.43 -5.28
N LYS A 9 3.08 11.32 -6.23
CA LYS A 9 4.04 11.77 -7.25
C LYS A 9 5.33 12.32 -6.65
N HIS A 10 5.22 13.15 -5.60
CA HIS A 10 6.39 13.70 -4.92
C HIS A 10 7.20 12.59 -4.24
N THR A 11 6.52 11.68 -3.54
CA THR A 11 7.17 10.53 -2.88
C THR A 11 7.94 9.68 -3.89
N ILE A 12 7.31 9.33 -5.00
CA ILE A 12 7.93 8.52 -6.06
C ILE A 12 9.15 9.23 -6.66
N LYS A 13 9.02 10.52 -7.01
CA LYS A 13 10.16 11.30 -7.52
C LYS A 13 11.31 11.39 -6.52
N SER A 14 11.02 11.53 -5.22
CA SER A 14 12.07 11.61 -4.18
C SER A 14 12.81 10.28 -3.95
N LYS A 15 12.22 9.16 -4.35
CA LYS A 15 12.78 7.81 -4.18
C LYS A 15 13.32 7.20 -5.47
N ALA A 16 13.04 7.81 -6.62
CA ALA A 16 13.55 7.35 -7.90
C ALA A 16 15.06 7.55 -7.97
N THR A 17 15.77 6.53 -8.45
CA THR A 17 17.22 6.57 -8.67
C THR A 17 17.61 7.26 -9.98
N THR A 18 16.63 7.47 -10.86
CA THR A 18 16.79 8.13 -12.16
C THR A 18 15.76 9.24 -12.31
N ASN A 19 16.00 10.14 -13.28
CA ASN A 19 15.05 11.19 -13.59
C ASN A 19 13.81 10.60 -14.29
N ILE A 20 12.71 10.48 -13.56
CA ILE A 20 11.45 9.93 -14.07
C ILE A 20 10.42 11.02 -14.35
N ASN A 21 9.74 10.90 -15.49
CA ASN A 21 8.62 11.77 -15.83
C ASN A 21 7.28 11.09 -15.49
N VAL A 22 6.61 11.58 -14.45
CA VAL A 22 5.26 11.14 -14.08
C VAL A 22 4.26 12.05 -14.77
N ARG A 23 3.63 11.55 -15.84
CA ARG A 23 2.59 12.26 -16.61
C ARG A 23 1.26 12.28 -15.82
N PRO A 24 0.35 13.24 -16.09
CA PRO A 24 -0.90 13.37 -15.34
C PRO A 24 -1.74 12.09 -15.25
N ALA A 25 -1.89 11.35 -16.34
CA ALA A 25 -2.63 10.08 -16.33
C ALA A 25 -1.97 8.99 -15.46
N SER A 26 -0.64 9.01 -15.33
CA SER A 26 0.09 8.09 -14.46
C SER A 26 -0.17 8.36 -12.98
N GLU A 27 -0.53 9.58 -12.60
CA GLU A 27 -0.85 9.93 -11.20
C GLU A 27 -2.08 9.16 -10.71
N ALA A 28 -3.15 9.13 -11.50
CA ALA A 28 -4.35 8.34 -11.19
C ALA A 28 -4.06 6.83 -11.11
N MET A 29 -3.19 6.32 -12.00
CA MET A 29 -2.77 4.91 -11.96
C MET A 29 -1.96 4.57 -10.71
N ILE A 30 -1.06 5.46 -10.28
CA ILE A 30 -0.30 5.32 -9.03
C ILE A 30 -1.25 5.29 -7.82
N GLU A 31 -2.26 6.16 -7.81
CA GLU A 31 -3.28 6.18 -6.76
C GLU A 31 -4.07 4.87 -6.74
N LEU A 32 -4.54 4.40 -7.90
CA LEU A 32 -5.26 3.13 -8.03
C LEU A 32 -4.42 1.95 -7.53
N LEU A 33 -3.16 1.84 -7.96
CA LEU A 33 -2.25 0.78 -7.52
C LEU A 33 -2.03 0.81 -6.01
N THR A 34 -1.91 2.01 -5.43
CA THR A 34 -1.79 2.19 -3.98
C THR A 34 -3.04 1.72 -3.25
N LEU A 35 -4.23 2.06 -3.75
CA LEU A 35 -5.50 1.60 -3.18
C LEU A 35 -5.66 0.08 -3.27
N VAL A 36 -5.37 -0.51 -4.44
CA VAL A 36 -5.45 -1.97 -4.63
C VAL A 36 -4.49 -2.69 -3.69
N PHE A 37 -3.26 -2.19 -3.55
CA PHE A 37 -2.29 -2.75 -2.60
C PHE A 37 -2.77 -2.67 -1.16
N LEU A 38 -3.24 -1.50 -0.71
CA LEU A 38 -3.72 -1.30 0.66
C LEU A 38 -4.97 -2.11 0.96
N ASN A 39 -5.88 -2.26 -0.01
CA ASN A 39 -7.07 -3.09 0.14
C ASN A 39 -6.68 -4.56 0.35
N GLY A 40 -5.82 -5.12 -0.50
CA GLY A 40 -5.34 -6.49 -0.33
C GLY A 40 -4.54 -6.69 0.97
N LEU A 41 -3.76 -5.68 1.40
CA LEU A 41 -3.04 -5.73 2.67
C LEU A 41 -4.01 -5.76 3.86
N ALA A 42 -5.09 -4.98 3.80
CA ALA A 42 -6.12 -4.95 4.83
C ALA A 42 -6.87 -6.28 4.92
N GLU A 43 -7.20 -6.89 3.77
CA GLU A 43 -7.83 -8.22 3.71
C GLU A 43 -6.95 -9.29 4.38
N GLU A 44 -5.67 -9.37 4.01
CA GLU A 44 -4.75 -10.36 4.60
C GLU A 44 -4.48 -10.10 6.09
N ALA A 45 -4.38 -8.83 6.50
CA ALA A 45 -4.22 -8.47 7.91
C ALA A 45 -5.48 -8.79 8.74
N THR A 46 -6.66 -8.67 8.14
CA THR A 46 -7.94 -9.05 8.76
C THR A 46 -8.02 -10.56 8.95
N SER A 47 -7.68 -11.34 7.91
CA SER A 47 -7.59 -12.80 7.99
C SER A 47 -6.62 -13.24 9.08
N LYS A 48 -5.46 -12.58 9.17
CA LYS A 48 -4.46 -12.88 10.21
C LYS A 48 -4.96 -12.54 11.61
N ALA A 49 -5.65 -11.41 11.79
CA ALA A 49 -6.28 -11.06 13.06
C ALA A 49 -7.32 -12.11 13.48
N PHE A 50 -8.11 -12.60 12.52
CA PHE A 50 -9.13 -13.62 12.74
C PHE A 50 -8.52 -14.97 13.15
N GLU A 51 -7.47 -15.43 12.47
CA GLU A 51 -6.71 -16.63 12.85
C GLU A 51 -6.20 -16.56 14.29
N GLU A 52 -5.74 -15.39 14.72
CA GLU A 52 -5.24 -15.13 16.08
C GLU A 52 -6.36 -14.81 17.09
N LYS A 53 -7.64 -14.95 16.71
CA LYS A 53 -8.82 -14.64 17.52
C LYS A 53 -8.82 -13.21 18.08
N SER A 54 -8.25 -12.28 17.32
CA SER A 54 -8.18 -10.87 17.68
C SER A 54 -9.34 -10.10 17.09
N ALA A 55 -10.08 -9.37 17.95
CA ALA A 55 -11.19 -8.52 17.52
C ALA A 55 -10.76 -7.26 16.73
N THR A 56 -9.46 -6.98 16.66
CA THR A 56 -8.91 -5.75 16.06
C THR A 56 -7.63 -6.05 15.30
N ILE A 57 -7.37 -5.34 14.21
CA ILE A 57 -6.07 -5.41 13.52
C ILE A 57 -5.02 -4.69 14.35
N ARG A 58 -3.93 -5.39 14.69
CA ARG A 58 -2.80 -4.87 15.46
C ARG A 58 -1.53 -4.86 14.60
N ALA A 59 -0.51 -4.17 15.10
CA ALA A 59 0.78 -4.06 14.42
C ALA A 59 1.41 -5.42 14.10
N GLN A 60 1.22 -6.44 14.94
CA GLN A 60 1.77 -7.78 14.70
C GLN A 60 1.14 -8.47 13.48
N HIS A 61 -0.18 -8.34 13.26
CA HIS A 61 -0.87 -8.92 12.11
C HIS A 61 -0.34 -8.29 10.81
N LEU A 62 -0.20 -6.95 10.80
CA LEU A 62 0.39 -6.23 9.67
C LEU A 62 1.83 -6.67 9.40
N LYS A 63 2.68 -6.74 10.43
CA LYS A 63 4.08 -7.20 10.27
C LYS A 63 4.15 -8.61 9.68
N ALA A 64 3.28 -9.52 10.11
CA ALA A 64 3.25 -10.89 9.63
C ALA A 64 2.93 -10.99 8.13
N VAL A 65 2.02 -10.15 7.62
CA VAL A 65 1.57 -10.23 6.20
C VAL A 65 2.33 -9.28 5.26
N SER A 66 2.90 -8.19 5.77
CA SER A 66 3.49 -7.11 4.96
C SER A 66 4.60 -7.62 4.02
N LYS A 67 5.48 -8.50 4.49
CA LYS A 67 6.59 -9.01 3.67
C LYS A 67 6.09 -9.81 2.47
N LYS A 68 5.08 -10.66 2.66
CA LYS A 68 4.43 -11.45 1.61
C LYS A 68 3.74 -10.52 0.60
N MET A 69 2.98 -9.55 1.09
CA MET A 69 2.24 -8.60 0.25
C MET A 69 3.15 -7.71 -0.59
N LEU A 70 4.22 -7.17 0.00
CA LEU A 70 5.22 -6.40 -0.73
C LEU A 70 5.93 -7.23 -1.79
N LYS A 71 6.14 -8.54 -1.55
CA LYS A 71 6.71 -9.45 -2.56
C LYS A 71 5.74 -9.68 -3.72
N LYS A 72 4.44 -9.81 -3.44
CA LYS A 72 3.38 -9.96 -4.46
C LYS A 72 3.17 -8.71 -5.30
N ALA A 73 3.41 -7.54 -4.73
CA ALA A 73 3.29 -6.24 -5.41
C ALA A 73 4.50 -5.88 -6.30
N ARG A 74 5.52 -6.72 -6.36
CA ARG A 74 6.61 -6.55 -7.32
C ARG A 74 6.07 -6.79 -8.73
N GLY A 75 6.32 -5.83 -9.61
CA GLY A 75 6.06 -5.97 -11.05
C GLY A 75 7.03 -6.91 -11.72
#